data_AF-A0A941RZG1-F1
#
_entry.id   AF-A0A941RZG1-F1
#
_cell.length_a   1.000
_cell.length_b   1.000
_cell.length_c   1.000
_cell.angle_alpha   90.00
_cell.angle_beta   90.00
_cell.angle_gamma   90.00
#
_symmetry.space_group_name_H-M   'P 1'
#
loop_
_entity.id
_entity.type
_entity.pdbx_description
1 polymer ?
#
loop_
_entity_poly.entity_id
_entity_poly.type
_entity_poly.pdbx_seq_one_letter_code
_entity_poly.pdbx_strand_id
1 'polypeptide(L)'
;MHRAILEACFPLLLWMLAGFAGIWLMLRLSGARLSLAKLRRLHACQQGGVQTLSFVLTLPLFMMLVLFVVQVSQLMIGITIVHYAAFAAARSASVWIPAEMPAEPANEMDPIAINADKSIYPVWVSQVIEFNEIPQGRAWKYNKIWTAAAINCIPIAPSHRYLKASALQQLDSQIAETIVGLYRNLVPKKANDSVIPNRLRNKAAYAARHTYIVITGTDVSQNSLNGPTYNPLDHPQPTDIYSAEYEYPQQWQYQPNEVGWQDPITVQVSFRFPLLTGPGRFLAPNKFMSQKLTPADGTPDKVSQRIQIWDKRDHPEYEESVYYTILTATATITNEGMKSIIPYPQNPESLK
;
A
#
# COMPACT_ATOMS: atom_id res chain seq x y z
N MET A 1 16.68 36.88 21.76
CA MET A 1 15.40 36.46 21.14
C MET A 1 14.50 37.63 20.73
N HIS A 2 14.39 38.74 21.48
CA HIS A 2 13.52 39.87 21.10
C HIS A 2 13.88 40.60 19.78
N ARG A 3 15.16 40.64 19.39
CA ARG A 3 15.61 41.33 18.16
C ARG A 3 15.17 40.61 16.87
N ALA A 4 15.22 39.28 16.86
CA ALA A 4 14.79 38.47 15.71
C ALA A 4 13.26 38.54 15.48
N ILE A 5 12.48 38.69 16.56
CA ILE A 5 11.02 38.87 16.47
C ILE A 5 10.70 40.25 15.85
N LEU A 6 11.43 41.30 16.25
CA LEU A 6 11.26 42.63 15.67
C LEU A 6 11.66 42.68 14.19
N GLU A 7 12.75 42.02 13.81
CA GLU A 7 13.20 41.93 12.42
C GLU A 7 12.22 41.14 11.55
N ALA A 8 11.60 40.07 12.08
CA ALA A 8 10.57 39.31 11.37
C ALA A 8 9.26 40.11 11.21
N CYS A 9 8.91 40.95 12.18
CA CYS A 9 7.68 41.76 12.16
C CYS A 9 7.82 43.07 11.36
N PHE A 10 9.03 43.58 11.18
CA PHE A 10 9.29 44.83 10.46
C PHE A 10 8.71 44.88 9.03
N PRO A 11 8.89 43.86 8.16
CA PRO A 11 8.29 43.88 6.82
C PRO A 11 6.77 43.87 6.87
N LEU A 12 6.16 43.14 7.81
CA LEU A 12 4.72 43.13 8.03
C LEU A 12 4.19 44.51 8.45
N LEU A 13 4.93 45.20 9.32
CA LEU A 13 4.59 46.56 9.78
C LEU A 13 4.72 47.57 8.63
N LEU A 14 5.75 47.45 7.80
CA LEU A 14 5.92 48.24 6.58
C LEU A 14 4.78 48.04 5.58
N TRP A 15 4.36 46.79 5.34
CA TRP A 15 3.20 46.48 4.50
C TRP A 15 1.90 47.04 5.07
N MET A 16 1.74 47.00 6.39
CA MET A 16 0.57 47.56 7.06
C MET A 16 0.53 49.09 6.93
N LEU A 17 1.67 49.77 7.09
CA LEU A 17 1.81 51.22 6.86
C LEU A 17 1.57 51.59 5.40
N ALA A 18 2.11 50.81 4.45
CA ALA A 18 1.88 51.01 3.03
C ALA A 18 0.41 50.83 2.65
N GLY A 19 -0.27 49.81 3.23
CA GLY A 19 -1.71 49.63 3.08
C GLY A 19 -2.51 50.80 3.64
N PHE A 20 -2.13 51.31 4.82
CA PHE A 20 -2.75 52.49 5.41
C PHE A 20 -2.56 53.75 4.54
N ALA A 21 -1.35 53.96 4.03
CA ALA A 21 -1.06 55.06 3.12
C ALA A 21 -1.84 54.94 1.80
N GLY A 22 -1.99 53.72 1.27
CA GLY A 22 -2.80 53.43 0.09
C GLY A 22 -4.28 53.73 0.32
N ILE A 23 -4.86 53.25 1.42
CA ILE A 23 -6.25 53.54 1.80
C ILE A 23 -6.45 55.05 1.99
N TRP A 24 -5.52 55.72 2.66
CA TRP A 24 -5.56 57.17 2.87
C TRP A 24 -5.52 57.94 1.55
N LEU A 25 -4.61 57.57 0.64
CA LEU A 25 -4.50 58.17 -0.69
C LEU A 25 -5.80 57.96 -1.48
N MET A 26 -6.35 56.73 -1.44
CA MET A 26 -7.58 56.39 -2.15
C MET A 26 -8.79 57.15 -1.61
N LEU A 27 -8.89 57.33 -0.29
CA LEU A 27 -9.92 58.15 0.36
C LEU A 27 -9.81 59.62 -0.09
N ARG A 28 -8.58 60.13 -0.22
CA ARG A 28 -8.33 61.51 -0.65
C ARG A 28 -8.68 61.72 -2.12
N LEU A 29 -8.31 60.77 -2.99
CA LEU A 29 -8.63 60.78 -4.42
C LEU A 29 -10.13 60.60 -4.69
N SER A 30 -10.82 59.83 -3.84
CA SER A 30 -12.27 59.60 -3.92
C SER A 30 -13.11 60.83 -3.57
N GLY A 31 -12.53 61.93 -3.05
CA GLY A 31 -13.29 63.08 -2.56
C GLY A 31 -14.15 62.78 -1.34
N ALA A 32 -13.91 61.65 -0.66
CA ALA A 32 -14.69 61.21 0.48
C ALA A 32 -14.39 62.10 1.70
N ARG A 33 -15.37 62.90 2.13
CA ARG A 33 -15.26 63.68 3.37
C ARG A 33 -15.36 62.72 4.56
N LEU A 34 -14.29 62.60 5.35
CA LEU A 34 -14.24 61.79 6.57
C LEU A 34 -15.24 62.34 7.60
N SER A 35 -16.43 61.75 7.62
CA SER A 35 -17.43 62.02 8.64
C SER A 35 -17.19 61.12 9.84
N LEU A 36 -16.57 61.67 10.89
CA LEU A 36 -16.37 60.99 12.18
C LEU A 36 -17.70 60.43 12.74
N ALA A 37 -18.82 61.11 12.48
CA ALA A 37 -20.15 60.64 12.86
C ALA A 37 -20.57 59.36 12.10
N LYS A 38 -20.30 59.26 10.79
CA LYS A 38 -20.55 58.03 10.02
C LYS A 38 -19.62 56.90 10.44
N LEU A 39 -18.36 57.20 10.79
CA LEU A 39 -17.42 56.20 11.29
C LEU A 39 -17.85 55.63 12.65
N ARG A 40 -18.28 56.48 13.58
CA ARG A 40 -18.90 56.03 14.85
C ARG A 40 -20.14 55.20 14.63
N ARG A 41 -20.99 55.59 13.67
CA ARG A 41 -22.20 54.83 13.32
C ARG A 41 -21.87 53.48 12.69
N LEU A 42 -20.80 53.38 11.90
CA LEU A 42 -20.30 52.13 11.33
C LEU A 42 -19.69 51.23 12.40
N HIS A 43 -18.92 51.78 13.35
CA HIS A 43 -18.37 51.04 14.49
C HIS A 43 -19.48 50.54 15.45
N ALA A 44 -20.55 51.32 15.62
CA ALA A 44 -21.74 50.91 16.36
C ALA A 44 -22.59 49.87 15.59
N CYS A 45 -22.38 49.73 14.28
CA CYS A 45 -23.11 48.78 13.44
C CYS A 45 -22.47 47.39 13.54
N GLN A 46 -22.81 46.64 14.59
CA GLN A 46 -22.37 45.24 14.76
C GLN A 46 -23.06 44.27 13.80
N GLN A 47 -24.12 44.70 13.10
CA GLN A 47 -24.95 43.87 12.22
C GLN A 47 -24.16 43.20 11.08
N GLY A 48 -23.11 43.83 10.54
CA GLY A 48 -22.28 43.24 9.48
C GLY A 48 -21.14 42.33 9.97
N GLY A 49 -20.63 42.58 11.18
CA GLY A 49 -19.52 41.81 11.76
C GLY A 49 -19.94 40.41 12.23
N VAL A 50 -21.19 40.23 12.67
CA VAL A 50 -21.71 38.93 13.13
C VAL A 50 -21.74 37.91 11.98
N GLN A 51 -22.06 38.34 10.75
CA GLN A 51 -22.13 37.43 9.60
C GLN A 51 -20.74 37.00 9.12
N THR A 52 -19.77 37.92 9.09
CA THR A 52 -18.38 37.59 8.71
C THR A 52 -17.69 36.76 9.78
N LEU A 53 -17.92 37.04 11.07
CA LEU A 53 -17.41 36.22 12.17
C LEU A 53 -17.96 34.79 12.13
N SER A 54 -19.27 34.64 11.91
CA SER A 54 -19.89 33.32 11.78
C SER A 54 -19.31 32.54 10.59
N PHE A 55 -19.04 33.20 9.46
CA PHE A 55 -18.42 32.57 8.30
C PHE A 55 -16.97 32.13 8.57
N VAL A 56 -16.17 33.01 9.18
CA VAL A 56 -14.76 32.73 9.52
C VAL A 56 -14.64 31.58 10.52
N LEU A 57 -15.60 31.43 11.43
CA LEU A 57 -15.63 30.32 12.40
C LEU A 57 -16.19 29.02 11.80
N THR A 58 -17.22 29.09 10.96
CA THR A 58 -17.89 27.89 10.43
C THR A 58 -17.16 27.28 9.24
N LEU A 59 -16.52 28.07 8.38
CA LEU A 59 -15.87 27.55 7.17
C LEU A 59 -14.72 26.57 7.49
N PRO A 60 -13.79 26.84 8.42
CA PRO A 60 -12.74 25.87 8.76
C PRO A 60 -13.30 24.57 9.33
N LEU A 61 -14.33 24.65 10.19
CA LEU A 61 -14.99 23.48 10.76
C LEU A 61 -15.69 22.64 9.67
N PHE A 62 -16.41 23.32 8.77
CA PHE A 62 -17.06 22.67 7.64
C PHE A 62 -16.04 22.00 6.71
N MET A 63 -14.93 22.69 6.37
CA MET A 63 -13.85 22.11 5.58
C MET A 63 -13.19 20.91 6.29
N MET A 64 -13.00 20.97 7.61
CA MET A 64 -12.50 19.84 8.38
C MET A 64 -13.44 18.62 8.26
N LEU A 65 -14.75 18.85 8.37
CA LEU A 65 -15.76 17.79 8.24
C LEU A 65 -15.77 17.20 6.82
N VAL A 66 -15.74 18.04 5.78
CA VAL A 66 -15.70 17.58 4.38
C VAL A 66 -14.44 16.75 4.11
N LEU A 67 -13.26 17.24 4.53
CA LEU A 67 -12.00 16.50 4.39
C LEU A 67 -12.03 15.17 5.15
N PHE A 68 -12.67 15.14 6.32
CA PHE A 68 -12.85 13.92 7.09
C PHE A 68 -13.73 12.90 6.35
N VAL A 69 -14.87 13.32 5.81
CA VAL A 69 -15.75 12.44 5.01
C VAL A 69 -15.00 11.89 3.80
N VAL A 70 -14.26 12.74 3.07
CA VAL A 70 -13.44 12.32 1.93
C VAL A 70 -12.38 11.29 2.36
N GLN A 71 -11.70 11.51 3.49
CA GLN A 71 -10.70 10.57 4.01
C GLN A 71 -11.31 9.21 4.37
N VAL A 72 -12.50 9.19 4.98
CA VAL A 72 -13.21 7.95 5.32
C VAL A 72 -13.62 7.20 4.05
N SER A 73 -14.17 7.90 3.04
CA SER A 73 -14.51 7.28 1.75
C SER A 73 -13.27 6.72 1.04
N GLN A 74 -12.15 7.45 1.04
CA GLN A 74 -10.88 6.99 0.47
C GLN A 74 -10.35 5.76 1.20
N LEU A 75 -10.48 5.70 2.52
CA LEU A 75 -10.08 4.54 3.32
C LEU A 75 -10.95 3.32 2.99
N MET A 76 -12.27 3.49 2.84
CA MET A 76 -13.15 2.40 2.42
C MET A 76 -12.79 1.85 1.03
N ILE A 77 -12.54 2.73 0.06
CA ILE A 77 -12.06 2.36 -1.27
C ILE A 77 -10.71 1.62 -1.16
N GLY A 78 -9.81 2.11 -0.31
CA GLY A 78 -8.54 1.47 0.02
C GLY A 78 -8.71 0.03 0.49
N ILE A 79 -9.62 -0.21 1.45
CA ILE A 79 -9.90 -1.55 1.98
C ILE A 79 -10.37 -2.48 0.87
N THR A 80 -11.34 -2.06 0.06
CA THR A 80 -11.86 -2.88 -1.05
C THR A 80 -10.76 -3.24 -2.06
N ILE A 81 -9.89 -2.29 -2.39
CA ILE A 81 -8.80 -2.53 -3.34
C ILE A 81 -7.74 -3.47 -2.77
N VAL A 82 -7.43 -3.40 -1.48
CA VAL A 82 -6.49 -4.36 -0.86
C VAL A 82 -7.08 -5.77 -0.81
N HIS A 83 -8.40 -5.93 -0.65
CA HIS A 83 -9.06 -7.23 -0.80
C HIS A 83 -8.92 -7.77 -2.22
N TYR A 84 -9.15 -6.92 -3.23
CA TYR A 84 -8.96 -7.32 -4.62
C TYR A 84 -7.49 -7.65 -4.94
N ALA A 85 -6.55 -6.89 -4.38
CA ALA A 85 -5.13 -7.17 -4.51
C ALA A 85 -4.75 -8.53 -3.89
N ALA A 86 -5.31 -8.87 -2.72
CA ALA A 86 -5.12 -10.18 -2.10
C ALA A 86 -5.68 -11.31 -2.98
N PHE A 87 -6.88 -11.14 -3.52
CA PHE A 87 -7.48 -12.11 -4.45
C PHE A 87 -6.64 -12.28 -5.73
N ALA A 88 -6.21 -11.18 -6.35
CA ALA A 88 -5.39 -11.22 -7.55
C ALA A 88 -4.02 -11.86 -7.29
N ALA A 89 -3.41 -11.59 -6.13
CA ALA A 89 -2.17 -12.22 -5.72
C ALA A 89 -2.35 -13.73 -5.47
N ALA A 90 -3.44 -14.15 -4.81
CA ALA A 90 -3.76 -15.56 -4.62
C ALA A 90 -3.99 -16.30 -5.95
N ARG A 91 -4.68 -15.67 -6.93
CA ARG A 91 -4.84 -16.22 -8.30
C ARG A 91 -3.51 -16.31 -9.04
N SER A 92 -2.65 -15.30 -8.87
CA SER A 92 -1.30 -15.33 -9.43
C SER A 92 -0.51 -16.50 -8.83
N ALA A 93 -0.62 -16.70 -7.51
CA ALA A 93 0.05 -17.78 -6.81
C ALA A 93 -0.43 -19.17 -7.27
N SER A 94 -1.74 -19.37 -7.45
CA SER A 94 -2.27 -20.66 -7.90
C SER A 94 -1.78 -21.09 -9.28
N VAL A 95 -1.27 -20.15 -10.10
CA VAL A 95 -0.73 -20.42 -11.44
C VAL A 95 0.80 -20.47 -11.44
N TRP A 96 1.47 -19.51 -10.78
CA TRP A 96 2.93 -19.40 -10.83
C TRP A 96 3.65 -20.37 -9.91
N ILE A 97 3.06 -20.76 -8.77
CA ILE A 97 3.64 -21.77 -7.88
C ILE A 97 3.85 -23.10 -8.61
N PRO A 98 2.84 -23.67 -9.29
CA PRO A 98 3.01 -24.92 -10.01
C PRO A 98 3.74 -24.79 -11.34
N ALA A 99 3.93 -23.58 -11.86
CA ALA A 99 4.68 -23.38 -13.11
C ALA A 99 6.16 -23.71 -12.94
N GLU A 100 6.76 -24.28 -13.99
CA GLU A 100 8.20 -24.48 -14.09
C GLU A 100 8.86 -23.23 -14.68
N MET A 101 9.88 -22.70 -14.00
CA MET A 101 10.63 -21.52 -14.42
C MET A 101 12.12 -21.88 -14.57
N PRO A 102 12.89 -21.18 -15.43
CA PRO A 102 14.28 -21.55 -15.74
C PRO A 102 15.24 -21.70 -14.55
N ALA A 103 14.92 -21.11 -13.39
CA ALA A 103 15.72 -21.17 -12.17
C ALA A 103 14.94 -21.65 -10.93
N GLU A 104 13.66 -22.02 -11.11
CA GLU A 104 12.74 -22.42 -10.03
C GLU A 104 11.84 -23.57 -10.53
N PRO A 105 12.06 -24.82 -10.07
CA PRO A 105 11.24 -25.97 -10.44
C PRO A 105 9.77 -25.81 -10.07
N ALA A 106 8.88 -26.56 -10.72
CA ALA A 106 7.45 -26.56 -10.38
C ALA A 106 7.20 -26.86 -8.89
N ASN A 107 6.33 -26.07 -8.25
CA ASN A 107 5.95 -26.15 -6.82
C ASN A 107 7.07 -25.90 -5.82
N GLU A 108 8.24 -25.47 -6.28
CA GLU A 108 9.28 -24.93 -5.41
C GLU A 108 9.24 -23.40 -5.42
N MET A 109 9.44 -22.80 -4.24
CA MET A 109 9.71 -21.37 -4.09
C MET A 109 10.82 -21.18 -3.04
N ASP A 110 11.84 -20.38 -3.36
CA ASP A 110 12.97 -20.06 -2.49
C ASP A 110 12.81 -18.63 -1.93
N PRO A 111 12.85 -18.38 -0.60
CA PRO A 111 13.11 -19.29 0.51
C PRO A 111 11.83 -19.62 1.29
N ILE A 112 11.20 -20.78 1.02
CA ILE A 112 10.16 -21.29 1.90
C ILE A 112 10.81 -21.84 3.18
N ALA A 113 10.49 -21.24 4.33
CA ALA A 113 10.75 -21.86 5.62
C ALA A 113 9.64 -22.89 5.88
N ILE A 114 9.97 -24.18 5.72
CA ILE A 114 9.10 -25.26 6.19
C ILE A 114 9.27 -25.32 7.70
N ASN A 115 8.24 -24.96 8.46
CA ASN A 115 8.20 -25.21 9.89
C ASN A 115 8.06 -26.73 10.08
N ALA A 116 9.20 -27.42 10.14
CA ALA A 116 9.30 -28.86 10.28
C ALA A 116 9.03 -29.33 11.73
N ASP A 117 8.01 -28.77 12.39
CA ASP A 117 7.50 -29.38 13.60
C ASP A 117 6.69 -30.62 13.17
N LYS A 118 7.34 -31.79 13.22
CA LYS A 118 6.88 -33.09 12.69
C LYS A 118 5.58 -33.62 13.31
N SER A 119 4.94 -32.84 14.19
CA SER A 119 3.75 -33.21 14.97
C SER A 119 2.46 -32.52 14.50
N ILE A 120 2.55 -31.50 13.64
CA ILE A 120 1.41 -30.71 13.15
C ILE A 120 1.52 -30.60 11.64
N TYR A 121 0.39 -30.62 10.94
CA TYR A 121 0.33 -30.52 9.48
C TYR A 121 1.28 -29.46 8.94
N PRO A 122 1.99 -29.76 7.85
CA PRO A 122 3.01 -28.87 7.37
C PRO A 122 2.38 -27.60 6.83
N VAL A 123 2.46 -26.55 7.65
CA VAL A 123 2.16 -25.18 7.25
C VAL A 123 3.47 -24.57 6.79
N TRP A 124 3.50 -24.12 5.55
CA TRP A 124 4.61 -23.31 5.07
C TRP A 124 4.21 -21.84 5.05
N VAL A 125 5.16 -20.99 5.41
CA VAL A 125 4.96 -19.55 5.52
C VAL A 125 6.16 -18.89 4.88
N SER A 126 5.93 -18.03 3.88
CA SER A 126 6.99 -17.17 3.37
C SER A 126 7.37 -16.13 4.41
N GLN A 127 8.59 -15.62 4.34
CA GLN A 127 8.91 -14.37 5.02
C GLN A 127 8.02 -13.22 4.51
N VAL A 128 7.94 -12.11 5.26
CA VAL A 128 7.30 -10.89 4.77
C VAL A 128 8.14 -10.38 3.60
N ILE A 129 7.52 -10.21 2.43
CA ILE A 129 8.26 -9.82 1.23
C ILE A 129 8.02 -8.34 0.96
N GLU A 130 9.09 -7.56 1.08
CA GLU A 130 9.16 -6.18 0.61
C GLU A 130 9.81 -6.09 -0.80
N PHE A 131 9.53 -5.02 -1.55
CA PHE A 131 10.11 -4.79 -2.89
C PHE A 131 11.65 -4.92 -2.93
N ASN A 132 12.36 -4.48 -1.89
CA ASN A 132 13.83 -4.52 -1.84
C ASN A 132 14.40 -5.87 -1.38
N GLU A 133 13.55 -6.77 -0.91
CA GLU A 133 13.96 -8.05 -0.29
C GLU A 133 13.79 -9.23 -1.25
N ILE A 134 13.25 -9.00 -2.45
CA ILE A 134 13.13 -10.03 -3.49
C ILE A 134 14.54 -10.38 -3.99
N PRO A 135 15.07 -11.60 -3.73
CA PRO A 135 16.41 -11.98 -4.14
C PRO A 135 16.56 -11.89 -5.66
N GLN A 136 17.54 -11.12 -6.14
CA GLN A 136 17.83 -11.03 -7.57
C GLN A 136 18.39 -12.37 -8.08
N GLY A 137 17.58 -13.11 -8.83
CA GLY A 137 18.01 -14.29 -9.58
C GLY A 137 17.24 -15.59 -9.30
N ARG A 138 16.47 -15.71 -8.21
CA ARG A 138 15.76 -16.96 -7.82
C ARG A 138 14.36 -16.75 -7.19
N ALA A 139 13.74 -15.61 -7.47
CA ALA A 139 12.42 -15.28 -6.94
C ALA A 139 11.46 -14.81 -8.05
N TRP A 140 11.49 -15.46 -9.21
CA TRP A 140 10.62 -15.19 -10.35
C TRP A 140 9.16 -15.34 -9.98
N LYS A 141 8.78 -16.47 -9.36
CA LYS A 141 7.39 -16.74 -8.98
C LYS A 141 6.91 -15.71 -7.95
N TYR A 142 7.72 -15.44 -6.94
CA TYR A 142 7.45 -14.40 -5.95
C TYR A 142 7.23 -13.03 -6.60
N ASN A 143 8.10 -12.63 -7.52
CA ASN A 143 7.96 -11.36 -8.22
C ASN A 143 6.64 -11.29 -9.00
N LYS A 144 6.18 -12.38 -9.64
CA LYS A 144 4.89 -12.40 -10.33
C LYS A 144 3.70 -12.27 -9.37
N ILE A 145 3.76 -12.93 -8.22
CA ILE A 145 2.70 -12.87 -7.20
C ILE A 145 2.65 -11.47 -6.57
N TRP A 146 3.80 -10.94 -6.18
CA TRP A 146 3.93 -9.59 -5.63
C TRP A 146 3.53 -8.52 -6.64
N THR A 147 3.95 -8.63 -7.90
CA THR A 147 3.59 -7.69 -8.97
C THR A 147 2.08 -7.64 -9.17
N ALA A 148 1.40 -8.79 -9.09
CA ALA A 148 -0.06 -8.84 -9.15
C ALA A 148 -0.70 -8.07 -7.99
N ALA A 149 -0.19 -8.18 -6.76
CA ALA A 149 -0.66 -7.38 -5.63
C ALA A 149 -0.38 -5.88 -5.85
N ALA A 150 0.86 -5.52 -6.19
CA ALA A 150 1.32 -4.15 -6.31
C ALA A 150 0.58 -3.35 -7.39
N ILE A 151 0.36 -3.93 -8.57
CA ILE A 151 -0.37 -3.27 -9.67
C ILE A 151 -1.81 -2.93 -9.25
N ASN A 152 -2.46 -3.81 -8.49
CA ASN A 152 -3.80 -3.58 -7.99
C ASN A 152 -3.88 -2.46 -6.93
N CYS A 153 -2.77 -2.16 -6.23
CA CYS A 153 -2.71 -1.05 -5.27
C CYS A 153 -2.44 0.34 -5.91
N ILE A 154 -2.13 0.41 -7.21
CA ILE A 154 -1.82 1.68 -7.91
C ILE A 154 -2.95 2.71 -7.89
N PRO A 155 -4.24 2.33 -8.04
CA PRO A 155 -5.34 3.30 -7.97
C PRO A 155 -5.41 4.04 -6.64
N ILE A 156 -5.09 3.37 -5.52
CA ILE A 156 -5.11 3.93 -4.16
C ILE A 156 -3.78 4.55 -3.73
N ALA A 157 -2.71 4.35 -4.49
CA ALA A 157 -1.45 5.04 -4.29
C ALA A 157 -1.59 6.55 -4.57
N PRO A 158 -0.78 7.42 -3.95
CA PRO A 158 -0.87 8.85 -4.13
C PRO A 158 -0.24 9.29 -5.46
N SER A 159 -0.83 10.30 -6.09
CA SER A 159 -0.22 10.96 -7.27
C SER A 159 0.92 11.90 -6.87
N HIS A 160 0.94 12.33 -5.61
CA HIS A 160 1.97 13.21 -5.07
C HIS A 160 3.32 12.50 -5.03
N ARG A 161 4.39 13.26 -5.24
CA ARG A 161 5.74 12.72 -5.27
C ARG A 161 6.28 12.62 -3.85
N TYR A 162 6.11 11.46 -3.23
CA TYR A 162 6.73 11.18 -1.95
C TYR A 162 8.17 10.69 -2.08
N LEU A 163 8.50 10.01 -3.18
CA LEU A 163 9.80 9.40 -3.42
C LEU A 163 10.70 10.28 -4.29
N LYS A 164 11.99 10.35 -3.94
CA LYS A 164 13.02 11.02 -4.74
C LYS A 164 13.23 10.31 -6.09
N ALA A 165 13.79 11.04 -7.06
CA ALA A 165 14.07 10.52 -8.41
C ALA A 165 14.96 9.27 -8.40
N SER A 166 15.93 9.20 -7.49
CA SER A 166 16.83 8.05 -7.36
C SER A 166 16.08 6.78 -6.93
N ALA A 167 15.12 6.90 -6.01
CA ALA A 167 14.29 5.78 -5.57
C ALA A 167 13.34 5.32 -6.68
N LEU A 168 12.81 6.26 -7.48
CA LEU A 168 12.01 5.97 -8.67
C LEU A 168 12.78 5.19 -9.74
N GLN A 169 14.09 5.42 -9.89
CA GLN A 169 14.93 4.72 -10.86
C GLN A 169 15.24 3.28 -10.47
N GLN A 170 15.24 2.96 -9.17
CA GLN A 170 15.45 1.59 -8.67
C GLN A 170 14.21 0.71 -8.81
N LEU A 171 13.04 1.34 -8.89
CA LEU A 171 11.78 0.65 -9.14
C LEU A 171 11.69 0.20 -10.59
N ASP A 172 11.22 -1.04 -10.79
CA ASP A 172 11.16 -1.68 -12.10
C ASP A 172 10.45 -0.79 -13.12
N SER A 173 11.26 -0.11 -13.94
CA SER A 173 10.80 0.85 -14.94
C SER A 173 9.74 0.24 -15.86
N GLN A 174 9.75 -1.09 -16.01
CA GLN A 174 8.83 -1.81 -16.87
C GLN A 174 7.38 -1.72 -16.40
N ILE A 175 7.10 -1.84 -15.09
CA ILE A 175 5.72 -1.78 -14.57
C ILE A 175 5.14 -0.38 -14.83
N ALA A 176 5.91 0.65 -14.50
CA ALA A 176 5.47 2.02 -14.66
C ALA A 176 5.25 2.39 -16.14
N GLU A 177 6.17 2.01 -17.04
CA GLU A 177 6.00 2.25 -18.47
C GLU A 177 4.86 1.45 -19.09
N THR A 178 4.63 0.21 -18.65
CA THR A 178 3.49 -0.61 -19.10
C THR A 178 2.17 0.06 -18.76
N ILE A 179 2.04 0.61 -17.55
CA ILE A 179 0.82 1.32 -17.12
C ILE A 179 0.64 2.63 -17.88
N VAL A 180 1.73 3.37 -18.11
CA VAL A 180 1.68 4.59 -18.94
C VAL A 180 1.25 4.25 -20.38
N GLY A 181 1.77 3.16 -20.94
CA GLY A 181 1.37 2.65 -22.26
C GLY A 181 -0.11 2.25 -22.30
N LEU A 182 -0.57 1.47 -21.32
CA LEU A 182 -1.97 1.08 -21.18
C LEU A 182 -2.88 2.30 -21.06
N TYR A 183 -2.52 3.28 -20.23
CA TYR A 183 -3.30 4.51 -20.07
C TYR A 183 -3.42 5.29 -21.38
N ARG A 184 -2.32 5.45 -22.13
CA ARG A 184 -2.32 6.13 -23.43
C ARG A 184 -3.24 5.44 -24.43
N ASN A 185 -3.29 4.11 -24.41
CA ASN A 185 -4.16 3.32 -25.29
C ASN A 185 -5.63 3.44 -24.88
N LEU A 186 -5.94 3.47 -23.58
CA LEU A 186 -7.31 3.60 -23.09
C LEU A 186 -7.86 5.04 -23.20
N VAL A 187 -7.01 6.05 -23.08
CA VAL A 187 -7.40 7.47 -23.09
C VAL A 187 -6.54 8.26 -24.10
N PRO A 188 -6.71 8.01 -25.42
CA PRO A 188 -5.87 8.62 -26.45
C PRO A 188 -5.96 10.15 -26.47
N LYS A 189 -7.11 10.73 -26.09
CA LYS A 189 -7.30 12.20 -25.98
C LYS A 189 -6.35 12.87 -24.98
N LYS A 190 -5.75 12.11 -24.07
CA LYS A 190 -4.82 12.60 -23.03
C LYS A 190 -3.39 12.10 -23.23
N ALA A 191 -3.09 11.46 -24.37
CA ALA A 191 -1.77 10.88 -24.61
C ALA A 191 -0.62 11.90 -24.59
N ASN A 192 -0.90 13.14 -25.01
CA ASN A 192 0.08 14.24 -25.08
C ASN A 192 0.23 15.04 -23.77
N ASP A 193 -0.49 14.68 -22.70
CA ASP A 193 -0.36 15.36 -21.41
C ASP A 193 0.93 14.91 -20.71
N SER A 194 1.87 15.85 -20.49
CA SER A 194 3.16 15.55 -19.85
C SER A 194 3.05 15.25 -18.35
N VAL A 195 1.94 15.62 -17.72
CA VAL A 195 1.76 15.49 -16.26
C VAL A 195 1.30 14.08 -15.89
N ILE A 196 0.48 13.45 -16.73
CA ILE A 196 -0.13 12.15 -16.43
C ILE A 196 0.92 11.03 -16.27
N PRO A 197 1.91 10.87 -17.16
CA PRO A 197 2.94 9.85 -17.00
C PRO A 197 3.68 9.96 -15.67
N ASN A 198 4.00 11.18 -15.24
CA ASN A 198 4.68 11.42 -13.97
C ASN A 198 3.81 11.03 -12.77
N ARG A 199 2.50 11.33 -12.82
CA ARG A 199 1.55 10.90 -11.77
C ARG A 199 1.42 9.38 -11.69
N LEU A 200 1.34 8.71 -12.84
CA LEU A 200 1.26 7.25 -12.91
C LEU A 200 2.54 6.58 -12.40
N ARG A 201 3.71 7.11 -12.78
CA ARG A 201 5.01 6.65 -12.27
C ARG A 201 5.10 6.82 -10.75
N ASN A 202 4.69 7.96 -10.20
CA ASN A 202 4.66 8.19 -8.76
C ASN A 202 3.75 7.18 -8.04
N LYS A 203 2.54 6.94 -8.58
CA LYS A 203 1.59 5.95 -8.04
C LYS A 203 2.17 4.54 -8.09
N ALA A 204 2.71 4.12 -9.23
CA ALA A 204 3.30 2.79 -9.40
C ALA A 204 4.49 2.58 -8.45
N ALA A 205 5.36 3.58 -8.33
CA ALA A 205 6.51 3.56 -7.45
C ALA A 205 6.12 3.46 -5.98
N TYR A 206 5.16 4.28 -5.55
CA TYR A 206 4.63 4.21 -4.20
C TYR A 206 3.96 2.85 -3.96
N ALA A 207 3.12 2.37 -4.89
CA ALA A 207 2.42 1.10 -4.75
C ALA A 207 3.38 -0.06 -4.54
N ALA A 208 4.37 -0.19 -5.43
CA ALA A 208 5.39 -1.21 -5.31
C ALA A 208 6.18 -1.10 -3.99
N ARG A 209 6.67 0.08 -3.62
CA ARG A 209 7.43 0.25 -2.38
C ARG A 209 6.61 -0.08 -1.11
N HIS A 210 5.28 0.01 -1.19
CA HIS A 210 4.38 -0.05 -0.05
C HIS A 210 3.43 -1.24 -0.01
N THR A 211 3.56 -2.16 -0.95
CA THR A 211 2.85 -3.43 -0.95
C THR A 211 3.74 -4.55 -0.44
N TYR A 212 3.24 -5.26 0.56
CA TYR A 212 3.85 -6.43 1.19
C TYR A 212 2.96 -7.61 0.96
N ILE A 213 3.57 -8.77 0.75
CA ILE A 213 2.84 -10.03 0.69
C ILE A 213 3.43 -11.02 1.68
N VAL A 214 2.56 -11.85 2.25
CA VAL A 214 2.92 -13.08 2.95
C VAL A 214 2.12 -14.19 2.28
N ILE A 215 2.82 -15.22 1.84
CA ILE A 215 2.22 -16.38 1.21
C ILE A 215 2.31 -17.53 2.20
N THR A 216 1.18 -18.17 2.45
CA THR A 216 1.10 -19.36 3.28
C THR A 216 0.39 -20.47 2.52
N GLY A 217 0.71 -21.70 2.82
CA GLY A 217 -0.06 -22.84 2.35
C GLY A 217 -0.10 -23.93 3.38
N THR A 218 -1.13 -24.75 3.27
CA THR A 218 -1.44 -25.83 4.21
C THR A 218 -1.81 -27.06 3.41
N ASP A 219 -1.33 -28.23 3.77
CA ASP A 219 -1.80 -29.47 3.14
C ASP A 219 -3.30 -29.70 3.49
N VAL A 220 -4.18 -29.80 2.47
CA VAL A 220 -5.63 -30.05 2.68
C VAL A 220 -5.86 -31.38 3.36
N SER A 221 -5.02 -32.37 3.06
CA SER A 221 -5.26 -33.73 3.51
C SER A 221 -5.28 -33.82 5.03
N GLN A 222 -4.67 -32.84 5.74
CA GLN A 222 -4.47 -32.89 7.20
C GLN A 222 -4.01 -34.29 7.63
N ASN A 223 -3.27 -34.98 6.76
CA ASN A 223 -2.95 -36.37 6.91
C ASN A 223 -1.84 -36.67 5.91
N SER A 224 -0.74 -35.93 5.99
CA SER A 224 0.46 -36.15 5.17
C SER A 224 0.98 -37.59 5.25
N LEU A 225 0.53 -38.39 6.24
CA LEU A 225 0.81 -39.81 6.41
C LEU A 225 -0.21 -40.76 5.75
N ASN A 226 -1.51 -40.40 5.69
CA ASN A 226 -2.59 -41.31 5.22
C ASN A 226 -3.56 -40.67 4.21
N GLY A 227 -3.25 -39.49 3.67
CA GLY A 227 -4.05 -38.85 2.64
C GLY A 227 -4.09 -39.66 1.34
N PRO A 228 -5.03 -39.40 0.43
CA PRO A 228 -5.02 -40.05 -0.88
C PRO A 228 -3.71 -39.72 -1.60
N THR A 229 -2.93 -40.76 -1.94
CA THR A 229 -1.75 -40.62 -2.81
C THR A 229 -2.21 -40.57 -4.26
N TYR A 230 -1.66 -39.63 -5.03
CA TYR A 230 -1.90 -39.56 -6.48
C TYR A 230 -0.92 -40.44 -7.24
N ASN A 231 0.16 -40.83 -6.58
CA ASN A 231 1.20 -41.67 -7.13
C ASN A 231 1.36 -42.91 -6.26
N PRO A 232 0.58 -43.98 -6.46
CA PRO A 232 0.69 -45.18 -5.64
C PRO A 232 2.12 -45.76 -5.70
N LEU A 233 2.50 -46.52 -4.67
CA LEU A 233 3.84 -47.08 -4.52
C LEU A 233 4.33 -47.86 -5.75
N ASP A 234 3.39 -48.44 -6.50
CA ASP A 234 3.61 -49.24 -7.71
C ASP A 234 3.37 -48.46 -9.02
N HIS A 235 3.30 -47.13 -8.98
CA HIS A 235 3.15 -46.35 -10.22
C HIS A 235 4.36 -46.64 -11.13
N PRO A 236 4.12 -47.01 -12.40
CA PRO A 236 5.20 -47.39 -13.29
C PRO A 236 6.17 -46.22 -13.46
N GLN A 237 7.47 -46.54 -13.42
CA GLN A 237 8.49 -45.57 -13.80
C GLN A 237 8.22 -45.10 -15.25
N PRO A 238 8.56 -43.86 -15.62
CA PRO A 238 8.45 -43.40 -16.99
C PRO A 238 9.15 -44.40 -17.91
N THR A 239 8.40 -45.08 -18.78
CA THR A 239 8.95 -46.06 -19.72
C THR A 239 9.32 -45.44 -21.06
N ASP A 240 8.89 -44.19 -21.29
CA ASP A 240 9.21 -43.44 -22.50
C ASP A 240 10.63 -42.89 -22.44
N ILE A 241 11.52 -43.53 -23.21
CA ILE A 241 12.94 -43.16 -23.36
C ILE A 241 13.16 -41.73 -23.88
N TYR A 242 12.13 -41.10 -24.46
CA TYR A 242 12.20 -39.72 -24.96
C TYR A 242 11.58 -38.71 -23.99
N SER A 243 11.03 -39.16 -22.86
CA SER A 243 10.56 -38.24 -21.82
C SER A 243 11.75 -37.65 -21.07
N ALA A 244 11.68 -36.36 -20.73
CA ALA A 244 12.70 -35.70 -19.89
C ALA A 244 12.86 -36.41 -18.53
N GLU A 245 11.79 -37.07 -18.07
CA GLU A 245 11.72 -37.82 -16.82
C GLU A 245 12.51 -39.15 -16.86
N TYR A 246 12.80 -39.70 -18.05
CA TYR A 246 13.58 -40.93 -18.21
C TYR A 246 15.08 -40.71 -17.98
N GLU A 247 15.64 -39.62 -18.53
CA GLU A 247 17.07 -39.29 -18.34
C GLU A 247 17.34 -38.65 -16.97
N TYR A 248 16.36 -37.98 -16.37
CA TYR A 248 16.52 -37.27 -15.10
C TYR A 248 15.45 -37.72 -14.09
N PRO A 249 15.70 -38.79 -13.31
CA PRO A 249 14.74 -39.28 -12.31
C PRO A 249 14.38 -38.26 -11.22
N GLN A 250 15.25 -37.27 -10.99
CA GLN A 250 14.99 -36.17 -10.06
C GLN A 250 14.00 -35.13 -10.62
N GLN A 251 13.72 -35.17 -11.92
CA GLN A 251 12.70 -34.36 -12.60
C GLN A 251 11.37 -35.10 -12.74
N TRP A 252 11.23 -36.30 -12.15
CA TRP A 252 9.97 -37.04 -12.17
C TRP A 252 8.81 -36.12 -11.76
N GLN A 253 7.76 -36.15 -12.58
CA GLN A 253 6.62 -35.28 -12.35
C GLN A 253 5.95 -35.59 -11.00
N TYR A 254 6.06 -36.84 -10.53
CA TYR A 254 5.49 -37.31 -9.27
C TYR A 254 6.49 -38.23 -8.53
N GLN A 255 6.72 -37.98 -7.24
CA GLN A 255 7.46 -38.93 -6.39
C GLN A 255 6.54 -40.09 -6.00
N PRO A 256 7.00 -41.35 -5.94
CA PRO A 256 6.17 -42.44 -5.44
C PRO A 256 5.65 -42.13 -4.03
N ASN A 257 4.36 -42.37 -3.82
CA ASN A 257 3.59 -42.04 -2.62
C ASN A 257 3.45 -40.55 -2.30
N GLU A 258 3.51 -39.67 -3.29
CA GLU A 258 3.28 -38.24 -3.08
C GLU A 258 1.82 -37.93 -2.70
N VAL A 259 1.65 -37.24 -1.56
CA VAL A 259 0.37 -36.77 -1.02
C VAL A 259 0.23 -35.27 -1.24
N GLY A 260 -1.01 -34.82 -1.45
CA GLY A 260 -1.38 -33.41 -1.58
C GLY A 260 -1.83 -33.08 -3.00
N TRP A 261 -3.07 -32.61 -3.12
CA TRP A 261 -3.64 -32.09 -4.36
C TRP A 261 -4.62 -31.00 -4.00
N GLN A 262 -4.62 -29.93 -4.79
CA GLN A 262 -5.44 -28.74 -4.52
C GLN A 262 -5.16 -28.16 -3.12
N ASP A 263 -3.89 -27.98 -2.77
CA ASP A 263 -3.52 -27.30 -1.52
C ASP A 263 -4.06 -25.86 -1.52
N PRO A 264 -4.64 -25.34 -0.42
CA PRO A 264 -5.07 -23.97 -0.35
C PRO A 264 -3.82 -23.09 -0.20
N ILE A 265 -3.67 -22.18 -1.13
CA ILE A 265 -2.69 -21.09 -1.06
C ILE A 265 -3.41 -19.89 -0.48
N THR A 266 -2.90 -19.40 0.63
CA THR A 266 -3.40 -18.19 1.28
C THR A 266 -2.39 -17.06 1.06
N VAL A 267 -2.80 -15.97 0.44
CA VAL A 267 -1.98 -14.79 0.26
C VAL A 267 -2.55 -13.65 1.08
N GLN A 268 -1.76 -13.16 2.03
CA GLN A 268 -2.03 -11.94 2.77
C GLN A 268 -1.31 -10.78 2.09
N VAL A 269 -2.06 -9.74 1.72
CA VAL A 269 -1.52 -8.50 1.18
C VAL A 269 -1.67 -7.41 2.24
N SER A 270 -0.58 -6.69 2.49
CA SER A 270 -0.59 -5.49 3.32
C SER A 270 -0.11 -4.29 2.52
N PHE A 271 -0.81 -3.16 2.63
CA PHE A 271 -0.50 -1.93 1.91
C PHE A 271 -0.40 -0.75 2.89
N ARG A 272 0.72 0.00 2.84
CA ARG A 272 0.90 1.23 3.62
C ARG A 272 0.14 2.39 2.94
N PHE A 273 -1.15 2.51 3.26
CA PHE A 273 -2.06 3.49 2.66
C PHE A 273 -1.81 4.90 3.20
N PRO A 274 -1.48 5.88 2.34
CA PRO A 274 -1.19 7.24 2.79
C PRO A 274 -2.46 7.98 3.20
N LEU A 275 -2.40 8.67 4.32
CA LEU A 275 -3.46 9.54 4.82
C LEU A 275 -3.24 10.97 4.32
N LEU A 276 -4.33 11.70 4.03
CA LEU A 276 -4.23 13.10 3.66
C LEU A 276 -3.70 13.93 4.85
N THR A 277 -2.89 14.93 4.52
CA THR A 277 -2.16 15.81 5.45
C THR A 277 -3.04 16.63 6.41
N GLY A 278 -4.37 16.62 6.25
CA GLY A 278 -5.33 17.22 7.18
C GLY A 278 -5.76 16.23 8.30
N PRO A 279 -6.86 15.49 8.14
CA PRO A 279 -7.40 14.64 9.20
C PRO A 279 -6.41 13.61 9.74
N GLY A 280 -5.60 12.99 8.87
CA GLY A 280 -4.60 12.00 9.28
C GLY A 280 -3.53 12.57 10.20
N ARG A 281 -3.13 13.83 9.98
CA ARG A 281 -2.17 14.54 10.84
C ARG A 281 -2.77 14.93 12.19
N PHE A 282 -4.07 15.25 12.24
CA PHE A 282 -4.73 15.59 13.52
C PHE A 282 -4.91 14.37 14.42
N LEU A 283 -5.22 13.21 13.81
CA LEU A 283 -5.44 11.95 14.50
C LEU A 283 -4.15 11.16 14.77
N ALA A 284 -3.02 11.57 14.19
CA ALA A 284 -1.74 10.91 14.44
C ALA A 284 -1.34 10.99 15.93
N PRO A 285 -0.60 9.99 16.45
CA PRO A 285 -0.14 9.97 17.83
C PRO A 285 0.57 11.26 18.24
N ASN A 286 0.32 11.72 19.47
CA ASN A 286 0.94 12.92 20.05
C ASN A 286 0.61 14.24 19.31
N LYS A 287 -0.48 14.27 18.54
CA LYS A 287 -1.04 15.50 17.94
C LYS A 287 -2.30 15.96 18.68
N PHE A 288 -2.75 17.17 18.36
CA PHE A 288 -3.76 17.91 19.12
C PHE A 288 -5.04 17.11 19.43
N MET A 289 -5.59 16.37 18.46
CA MET A 289 -6.79 15.56 18.71
C MET A 289 -6.45 14.26 19.43
N SER A 290 -5.39 13.54 19.02
CA SER A 290 -4.97 12.28 19.65
C SER A 290 -4.73 12.44 21.17
N GLN A 291 -4.05 13.51 21.58
CA GLN A 291 -3.82 13.80 23.01
C GLN A 291 -5.13 14.01 23.78
N LYS A 292 -6.13 14.66 23.16
CA LYS A 292 -7.45 14.90 23.78
C LYS A 292 -8.38 13.70 23.72
N LEU A 293 -8.14 12.75 22.81
CA LEU A 293 -8.92 11.53 22.65
C LEU A 293 -8.45 10.41 23.58
N THR A 294 -7.27 10.53 24.19
CA THR A 294 -6.82 9.62 25.25
C THR A 294 -7.83 9.65 26.40
N PRO A 295 -8.57 8.56 26.66
CA PRO A 295 -9.51 8.50 27.77
C PRO A 295 -8.80 8.73 29.10
N ALA A 296 -9.47 9.41 30.03
CA ALA A 296 -8.94 9.67 31.38
C ALA A 296 -8.58 8.37 32.12
N ASP A 297 -9.22 7.25 31.74
CA ASP A 297 -9.01 5.91 32.29
C ASP A 297 -7.69 5.26 31.84
N GLY A 298 -6.88 5.95 31.02
CA GLY A 298 -5.60 5.44 30.53
C GLY A 298 -5.72 4.34 29.47
N THR A 299 -6.93 4.08 28.96
CA THR A 299 -7.12 3.09 27.90
C THR A 299 -6.47 3.57 26.60
N PRO A 300 -5.59 2.78 25.96
CA PRO A 300 -4.91 3.21 24.75
C PRO A 300 -5.88 3.43 23.59
N ASP A 301 -5.76 4.57 22.90
CA ASP A 301 -6.53 4.86 21.69
C ASP A 301 -6.11 3.93 20.55
N LYS A 302 -6.98 2.97 20.23
CA LYS A 302 -6.77 1.96 19.18
C LYS A 302 -6.67 2.56 17.77
N VAL A 303 -7.23 3.75 17.52
CA VAL A 303 -7.26 4.36 16.19
C VAL A 303 -5.98 5.15 15.95
N SER A 304 -5.61 6.05 16.87
CA SER A 304 -4.35 6.80 16.76
C SER A 304 -3.14 5.86 16.63
N GLN A 305 -3.14 4.73 17.35
CA GLN A 305 -2.07 3.74 17.31
C GLN A 305 -1.88 3.05 15.95
N ARG A 306 -2.91 3.03 15.11
CA ARG A 306 -2.82 2.46 13.75
C ARG A 306 -2.16 3.43 12.76
N ILE A 307 -2.11 4.72 13.09
CA ILE A 307 -1.50 5.74 12.25
C ILE A 307 0.01 5.76 12.54
N GLN A 308 0.78 5.40 11.54
CA GLN A 308 2.23 5.41 11.57
C GLN A 308 2.75 6.62 10.78
N ILE A 309 3.96 7.05 11.14
CA ILE A 309 4.61 8.21 10.52
C ILE A 309 5.96 7.74 10.00
N TRP A 310 6.20 8.01 8.72
CA TRP A 310 7.55 8.02 8.19
C TRP A 310 8.10 9.41 8.23
N ASP A 311 9.06 9.62 9.11
CA ASP A 311 9.80 10.86 9.17
C ASP A 311 10.83 10.87 8.03
N LYS A 312 10.86 11.97 7.29
CA LYS A 312 11.88 12.23 6.26
C LYS A 312 13.30 12.06 6.78
N ARG A 313 13.52 12.28 8.09
CA ARG A 313 14.84 12.11 8.73
C ARG A 313 15.32 10.66 8.74
N ASP A 314 14.41 9.72 8.91
CA ASP A 314 14.72 8.29 9.00
C ASP A 314 14.70 7.61 7.63
N HIS A 315 13.96 8.20 6.68
CA HIS A 315 13.82 7.70 5.32
C HIS A 315 14.29 8.75 4.30
N PRO A 316 15.62 8.85 4.05
CA PRO A 316 16.19 9.87 3.19
C PRO A 316 15.74 9.77 1.73
N GLU A 317 15.14 8.66 1.31
CA GLU A 317 14.54 8.47 0.00
C GLU A 317 13.22 9.26 -0.21
N TYR A 318 12.65 9.83 0.86
CA TYR A 318 11.42 10.62 0.80
C TYR A 318 11.67 12.13 0.67
N GLU A 319 10.78 12.82 -0.04
CA GLU A 319 10.78 14.28 -0.15
C GLU A 319 10.13 14.95 1.07
N GLU A 320 9.16 14.28 1.71
CA GLU A 320 8.42 14.74 2.88
C GLU A 320 7.97 13.59 3.79
N SER A 321 7.55 13.91 5.02
CA SER A 321 7.05 12.91 5.96
C SER A 321 5.67 12.39 5.55
N VAL A 322 5.45 11.08 5.64
CA VAL A 322 4.21 10.43 5.21
C VAL A 322 3.47 9.87 6.41
N TYR A 323 2.21 10.24 6.56
CA TYR A 323 1.29 9.61 7.50
C TYR A 323 0.59 8.47 6.77
N TYR A 324 0.59 7.27 7.35
CA TYR A 324 -0.05 6.13 6.73
C TYR A 324 -0.73 5.23 7.75
N THR A 325 -1.64 4.39 7.26
CA THR A 325 -2.21 3.27 7.99
C THR A 325 -1.97 2.00 7.18
N ILE A 326 -1.88 0.86 7.86
CA ILE A 326 -1.69 -0.42 7.18
C ILE A 326 -3.07 -1.00 6.90
N LEU A 327 -3.37 -1.19 5.63
CA LEU A 327 -4.53 -1.94 5.17
C LEU A 327 -4.08 -3.36 4.87
N THR A 328 -4.79 -4.35 5.39
CA THR A 328 -4.46 -5.77 5.21
C THR A 328 -5.69 -6.53 4.76
N ALA A 329 -5.51 -7.46 3.83
CA ALA A 329 -6.51 -8.43 3.45
C ALA A 329 -5.84 -9.77 3.13
N THR A 330 -6.63 -10.83 3.20
CA THR A 330 -6.18 -12.20 2.94
C THR A 330 -7.15 -12.87 1.99
N ALA A 331 -6.63 -13.64 1.05
CA ALA A 331 -7.43 -14.47 0.15
C ALA A 331 -6.83 -15.87 0.07
N THR A 332 -7.70 -16.89 0.05
CA THR A 332 -7.31 -18.30 -0.05
C THR A 332 -7.89 -18.89 -1.33
N ILE A 333 -7.04 -19.53 -2.12
CA ILE A 333 -7.40 -20.17 -3.40
C ILE A 333 -6.69 -21.51 -3.49
N THR A 334 -7.38 -22.51 -4.02
CA THR A 334 -6.83 -23.83 -4.29
C THR A 334 -5.76 -23.80 -5.38
N ASN A 335 -4.67 -24.55 -5.18
CA ASN A 335 -3.66 -24.76 -6.22
C ASN A 335 -4.32 -25.37 -7.47
N GLU A 336 -4.05 -24.79 -8.64
CA GLU A 336 -4.50 -25.34 -9.94
C GLU A 336 -3.46 -26.29 -10.54
N GLY A 337 -2.31 -26.44 -9.89
CA GLY A 337 -1.27 -27.38 -10.27
C GLY A 337 -1.68 -28.84 -10.15
N MET A 338 -1.04 -29.69 -10.97
CA MET A 338 -1.19 -31.14 -10.91
C MET A 338 -0.37 -31.79 -9.78
N LYS A 339 0.58 -31.05 -9.18
CA LYS A 339 1.45 -31.52 -8.10
C LYS A 339 1.08 -30.86 -6.78
N SER A 340 1.49 -31.49 -5.68
CA SER A 340 1.43 -30.90 -4.35
C SER A 340 2.31 -29.65 -4.28
N ILE A 341 1.92 -28.66 -3.46
CA ILE A 341 2.80 -27.52 -3.18
C ILE A 341 3.96 -27.96 -2.31
N ILE A 342 3.72 -28.95 -1.44
CA ILE A 342 4.78 -29.55 -0.65
C ILE A 342 4.81 -31.06 -0.93
N PRO A 343 5.82 -31.56 -1.63
CA PRO A 343 5.91 -32.99 -1.92
C PRO A 343 6.15 -33.75 -0.62
N TYR A 344 5.13 -34.47 -0.13
CA TYR A 344 5.25 -35.42 0.97
C TYR A 344 5.18 -36.85 0.43
N PRO A 345 6.29 -37.61 0.45
CA PRO A 345 6.21 -39.05 0.27
C PRO A 345 5.64 -39.67 1.54
N GLN A 346 4.56 -40.47 1.44
CA GLN A 346 4.12 -41.31 2.56
C GLN A 346 5.23 -42.30 2.89
N ASN A 347 5.39 -42.59 4.19
CA ASN A 347 6.27 -43.68 4.60
C ASN A 347 5.64 -45.01 4.11
N PRO A 348 6.33 -45.82 3.29
CA PRO A 348 5.82 -47.11 2.84
C PRO A 348 5.40 -48.04 3.98
N GLU A 349 6.02 -47.89 5.15
CA GLU A 349 5.74 -48.71 6.32
C GLU A 349 4.39 -48.39 6.99
N SER A 350 3.81 -47.19 6.79
CA SER A 350 2.49 -46.84 7.32
C SER A 350 1.32 -47.35 6.48
N LEU A 351 1.59 -47.93 5.30
CA LEU A 351 0.59 -48.49 4.39
C LEU A 351 0.41 -50.02 4.54
N LYS A 352 1.20 -50.66 5.42
CA LYS A 352 1.03 -52.08 5.80
C LYS A 352 0.13 -52.20 7.02
#